data_AF-A0A819W1D4-F1
#
_entry.id   AF-A0A819W1D4-F1
#
_cell.length_a   1.000
_cell.length_b   1.000
_cell.length_c   1.000
_cell.angle_alpha   90.00
_cell.angle_beta   90.00
_cell.angle_gamma   90.00
#
_symmetry.space_group_name_H-M   'P 1'
#
loop_
_entity.id
_entity.type
_entity.pdbx_description
1 polymer ?
#
loop_
_entity_poly.entity_id
_entity_poly.type
_entity_poly.pdbx_seq_one_letter_code
_entity_poly.pdbx_strand_id
1 'polypeptide(L)'
;MSEALESIGFTVTKKLDLRRAEMRHAVIDFEESIEPDDMVLFYFAGHGIQWEDQNYLIPKDIPTLNGAALNKSAINAQHILDNLSDCNPYVTIFLLDCCRKYHLRNPEVDVRDPDARGPGASDSKSVGLKAMYKAGSLVAFACAPGTIASDGKGQKNGLFTKHLLEHIKTKNEDIQMILRDVAKGVIQESKSKQIPFVSASLLERDIYLCSQQTKRPHKPEQLQGLLQISDQDLQLNEEIGRGAFGIVYRAQWLSQHHTVAVK
;
A
#
# COMPACT_ATOMS: atom_id res chain seq x y z
N MET A 1 -12.78 -3.66 2.76
CA MET A 1 -11.52 -4.26 2.27
C MET A 1 -11.41 -5.71 2.70
N SER A 2 -11.33 -6.02 4.00
CA SER A 2 -11.30 -7.42 4.52
C SER A 2 -12.32 -8.34 3.82
N GLU A 3 -13.61 -8.01 3.94
CA GLU A 3 -14.71 -8.75 3.31
C GLU A 3 -14.56 -8.87 1.78
N ALA A 4 -13.96 -7.89 1.11
CA ALA A 4 -13.79 -7.93 -0.34
C ALA A 4 -12.67 -8.91 -0.73
N LEU A 5 -11.54 -8.88 -0.02
CA LEU A 5 -10.42 -9.80 -0.21
C LEU A 5 -10.80 -11.24 0.16
N GLU A 6 -11.48 -11.42 1.29
CA GLU A 6 -12.03 -12.73 1.71
C GLU A 6 -12.96 -13.30 0.63
N SER A 7 -13.84 -12.47 0.04
CA SER A 7 -14.77 -12.92 -0.99
C SER A 7 -14.11 -13.32 -2.33
N ILE A 8 -12.84 -12.97 -2.54
CA ILE A 8 -12.08 -13.37 -3.73
C ILE A 8 -11.00 -14.41 -3.39
N GLY A 9 -11.03 -14.98 -2.17
CA GLY A 9 -10.22 -16.15 -1.79
C GLY A 9 -8.98 -15.85 -0.95
N PHE A 10 -8.80 -14.62 -0.46
CA PHE A 10 -7.69 -14.32 0.45
C PHE A 10 -8.01 -14.79 1.88
N THR A 11 -7.02 -15.37 2.55
CA THR A 11 -6.98 -15.49 4.01
C THR A 11 -6.57 -14.13 4.59
N VAL A 12 -7.47 -13.48 5.35
CA VAL A 12 -7.24 -12.10 5.80
C VAL A 12 -6.96 -11.98 7.29
N THR A 13 -5.82 -11.36 7.63
CA THR A 13 -5.50 -10.89 8.98
C THR A 13 -5.86 -9.41 9.09
N LYS A 14 -7.01 -9.12 9.72
CA LYS A 14 -7.48 -7.74 9.95
C LYS A 14 -6.95 -7.20 11.28
N LYS A 15 -6.35 -6.01 11.26
CA LYS A 15 -5.89 -5.30 12.46
C LYS A 15 -6.39 -3.85 12.44
N LEU A 16 -6.76 -3.33 13.61
CA LEU A 16 -7.31 -1.99 13.76
C LEU A 16 -6.58 -1.22 14.85
N ASP A 17 -6.30 0.05 14.61
CA ASP A 17 -5.82 1.01 15.61
C ASP A 17 -4.64 0.45 16.42
N LEU A 18 -3.60 -0.03 15.76
CA LEU A 18 -2.46 -0.62 16.49
C LEU A 18 -1.50 0.47 17.00
N ARG A 19 -0.98 0.21 18.19
CA ARG A 19 0.23 0.84 18.71
C ARG A 19 1.44 0.35 17.94
N ARG A 20 2.57 1.05 18.06
CA ARG A 20 3.81 0.69 17.36
C ARG A 20 4.24 -0.76 17.59
N ALA A 21 4.24 -1.20 18.85
CA ALA A 21 4.64 -2.57 19.21
C ALA A 21 3.69 -3.61 18.59
N GLU A 22 2.39 -3.36 18.70
CA GLU A 22 1.34 -4.22 18.13
C GLU A 22 1.46 -4.29 16.60
N MET A 23 1.75 -3.16 15.94
CA MET A 23 1.93 -3.11 14.49
C MET A 23 3.17 -3.90 14.04
N ARG A 24 4.28 -3.81 14.78
CA ARG A 24 5.47 -4.62 14.51
C ARG A 24 5.19 -6.12 14.67
N HIS A 25 4.53 -6.52 15.75
CA HIS A 25 4.17 -7.92 15.96
C HIS A 25 3.21 -8.40 14.87
N ALA A 26 2.21 -7.61 14.48
CA ALA A 26 1.29 -7.98 13.41
C ALA A 26 1.97 -8.16 12.05
N VAL A 27 3.05 -7.42 11.78
CA VAL A 27 3.87 -7.60 10.57
C VAL A 27 4.68 -8.90 10.67
N ILE A 28 5.32 -9.16 11.82
CA ILE A 28 6.06 -10.42 12.06
C ILE A 28 5.13 -11.63 11.95
N ASP A 29 3.98 -11.63 12.64
CA ASP A 29 3.00 -12.72 12.59
C ASP A 29 2.54 -13.01 11.14
N PHE A 30 2.57 -12.01 10.26
CA PHE A 30 2.21 -12.18 8.86
C PHE A 30 3.35 -12.64 7.99
N GLU A 31 4.56 -12.13 8.21
CA GLU A 31 5.79 -12.67 7.62
C GLU A 31 5.88 -14.18 7.88
N GLU A 32 5.61 -14.62 9.12
CA GLU A 32 5.61 -16.04 9.52
C GLU A 32 4.47 -16.87 8.90
N SER A 33 3.43 -16.22 8.36
CA SER A 33 2.29 -16.89 7.71
C SER A 33 2.44 -17.04 6.20
N ILE A 34 3.46 -16.44 5.60
CA ILE A 34 3.71 -16.46 4.16
C ILE A 34 4.53 -17.69 3.84
N GLU A 35 4.02 -18.51 2.92
CA GLU A 35 4.77 -19.58 2.30
C GLU A 35 5.39 -19.10 0.98
N PRO A 36 6.48 -19.74 0.52
CA PRO A 36 7.02 -19.48 -0.80
C PRO A 36 5.93 -19.56 -1.88
N ASP A 37 6.02 -18.63 -2.82
CA ASP A 37 5.14 -18.50 -3.97
C ASP A 37 3.67 -18.12 -3.69
N ASP A 38 3.37 -17.67 -2.48
CA ASP A 38 2.09 -17.05 -2.17
C ASP A 38 1.87 -15.73 -2.92
N MET A 39 0.59 -15.40 -3.16
CA MET A 39 0.19 -14.02 -3.48
C MET A 39 -0.01 -13.25 -2.17
N VAL A 40 0.90 -12.31 -1.90
CA VAL A 40 0.91 -11.54 -0.66
C VAL A 40 0.33 -10.16 -0.91
N LEU A 41 -0.71 -9.78 -0.16
CA LEU A 41 -1.30 -8.45 -0.21
C LEU A 41 -1.23 -7.75 1.14
N PHE A 42 -0.51 -6.63 1.19
CA PHE A 42 -0.50 -5.74 2.34
C PHE A 42 -1.34 -4.51 2.03
N TYR A 43 -2.36 -4.24 2.84
CA TYR A 43 -3.17 -3.03 2.75
C TYR A 43 -3.08 -2.22 4.05
N PHE A 44 -2.78 -0.93 3.93
CA PHE A 44 -2.80 0.01 5.05
C PHE A 44 -3.66 1.23 4.73
N ALA A 45 -4.56 1.56 5.65
CA ALA A 45 -5.30 2.83 5.66
C ALA A 45 -5.08 3.59 6.96
N GLY A 46 -4.69 4.86 6.85
CA GLY A 46 -4.44 5.69 8.02
C GLY A 46 -3.49 6.86 7.73
N HIS A 47 -2.82 7.33 8.77
CA HIS A 47 -1.83 8.39 8.63
C HIS A 47 -0.50 7.81 8.10
N GLY A 48 -0.02 8.42 7.02
CA GLY A 48 1.27 8.16 6.42
C GLY A 48 2.01 9.47 6.24
N ILE A 49 3.33 9.40 6.28
CA ILE A 49 4.22 10.55 6.11
C ILE A 49 5.36 10.16 5.20
N GLN A 50 5.77 11.06 4.32
CA GLN A 50 7.03 10.94 3.61
C GLN A 50 8.06 11.86 4.25
N TRP A 51 9.20 11.31 4.67
CA TRP A 51 10.32 12.06 5.26
C TRP A 51 11.64 11.50 4.73
N GLU A 52 12.53 12.38 4.26
CA GLU A 52 13.83 12.00 3.66
C GLU A 52 13.68 10.87 2.62
N ASP A 53 12.72 11.03 1.71
CA ASP A 53 12.39 10.10 0.62
C ASP A 53 11.97 8.68 1.08
N GLN A 54 11.64 8.52 2.35
CA GLN A 54 11.11 7.28 2.94
C GLN A 54 9.63 7.47 3.30
N ASN A 55 8.84 6.41 3.10
CA ASN A 55 7.43 6.41 3.48
C ASN A 55 7.27 5.73 4.85
N TYR A 56 6.60 6.40 5.76
CA TYR A 56 6.37 5.94 7.13
C TYR A 56 4.88 5.78 7.40
N LEU A 57 4.52 4.65 8.01
CA LEU A 57 3.20 4.37 8.53
C LEU A 57 3.14 4.80 10.00
N ILE A 58 2.07 5.49 10.39
CA ILE A 58 1.97 6.13 11.70
C ILE A 58 1.07 5.29 12.64
N PRO A 59 1.62 4.76 13.75
CA PRO A 59 0.84 4.06 14.78
C PRO A 59 -0.05 5.00 15.59
N LYS A 60 -1.06 4.45 16.30
CA LYS A 60 -2.00 5.28 17.09
C LYS A 60 -1.37 6.00 18.28
N ASP A 61 -0.25 5.50 18.80
CA ASP A 61 0.40 5.96 20.02
C ASP A 61 1.61 6.87 19.77
N ILE A 62 1.74 7.44 18.57
CA ILE A 62 2.80 8.41 18.31
C ILE A 62 2.53 9.71 19.11
N PRO A 63 3.45 10.16 19.98
CA PRO A 63 3.20 11.31 20.84
C PRO A 63 3.26 12.64 20.08
N THR A 64 4.18 12.76 19.13
CA THR A 64 4.41 13.97 18.34
C THR A 64 4.97 13.62 16.96
N LEU A 65 4.61 14.38 15.93
CA LEU A 65 5.12 14.21 14.56
C LEU A 65 6.32 15.15 14.30
N ASN A 66 7.49 14.79 14.82
CA ASN A 66 8.77 15.45 14.52
C ASN A 66 9.78 14.43 13.96
N GLY A 67 10.86 14.89 13.32
CA GLY A 67 11.83 13.99 12.67
C GLY A 67 12.41 12.92 13.61
N ALA A 68 12.72 13.29 14.86
CA ALA A 68 13.22 12.33 15.85
C ALA A 68 12.19 11.27 16.25
N ALA A 69 10.91 11.65 16.38
CA ALA A 69 9.82 10.74 16.68
C ALA A 69 9.42 9.87 15.48
N LEU A 70 9.56 10.36 14.25
CA LEU A 70 9.38 9.52 13.05
C LEU A 70 10.41 8.39 13.04
N ASN A 71 11.69 8.73 13.21
CA ASN A 71 12.78 7.75 13.19
C ASN A 71 12.66 6.71 14.32
N LYS A 72 12.15 7.11 15.49
CA LYS A 72 12.02 6.21 16.64
C LYS A 72 10.71 5.42 16.66
N SER A 73 9.61 6.06 16.28
CA SER A 73 8.26 5.59 16.61
C SER A 73 7.37 5.28 15.41
N ALA A 74 7.68 5.77 14.21
CA ALA A 74 6.96 5.37 13.01
C ALA A 74 7.49 4.03 12.47
N ILE A 75 6.75 3.42 11.55
CA ILE A 75 7.14 2.18 10.88
C ILE A 75 7.53 2.50 9.43
N ASN A 76 8.75 2.18 9.02
CA ASN A 76 9.18 2.37 7.63
C ASN A 76 8.45 1.36 6.72
N ALA A 77 7.69 1.86 5.74
CA ALA A 77 6.93 1.04 4.82
C ALA A 77 7.82 0.23 3.86
N GLN A 78 8.97 0.79 3.45
CA GLN A 78 9.95 0.06 2.62
C GLN A 78 10.48 -1.17 3.36
N HIS A 79 10.76 -1.08 4.66
CA HIS A 79 11.21 -2.24 5.43
C HIS A 79 10.15 -3.36 5.48
N ILE A 80 8.86 -3.00 5.60
CA ILE A 80 7.79 -4.02 5.52
C ILE A 80 7.80 -4.66 4.13
N LEU A 81 7.87 -3.87 3.07
CA LEU A 81 7.92 -4.40 1.70
C LEU A 81 9.11 -5.34 1.50
N ASP A 82 10.30 -4.91 1.94
CA ASP A 82 11.52 -5.71 1.81
C ASP A 82 11.38 -7.04 2.52
N ASN A 83 10.91 -7.04 3.78
CA ASN A 83 10.68 -8.26 4.55
C ASN A 83 9.67 -9.20 3.88
N LEU A 84 8.53 -8.68 3.42
CA LEU A 84 7.50 -9.49 2.76
C LEU A 84 8.00 -10.09 1.43
N SER A 85 8.84 -9.36 0.70
CA SER A 85 9.42 -9.85 -0.54
C SER A 85 10.56 -10.85 -0.31
N ASP A 86 11.24 -10.80 0.84
CA ASP A 86 12.29 -11.75 1.21
C ASP A 86 11.70 -13.12 1.65
N CYS A 87 10.38 -13.22 1.86
CA CYS A 87 9.65 -14.49 2.03
C CYS A 87 9.49 -15.30 0.73
N ASN A 88 10.06 -14.86 -0.40
CA ASN A 88 9.92 -15.45 -1.74
C ASN A 88 8.47 -15.66 -2.22
N PRO A 89 7.56 -14.66 -2.12
CA PRO A 89 6.22 -14.78 -2.68
C PRO A 89 6.24 -14.74 -4.21
N TYR A 90 5.20 -15.26 -4.85
CA TYR A 90 4.97 -15.14 -6.30
C TYR A 90 4.80 -13.67 -6.69
N VAL A 91 4.12 -12.89 -5.85
CA VAL A 91 3.99 -11.44 -5.99
C VAL A 91 3.70 -10.78 -4.65
N THR A 92 4.30 -9.61 -4.40
CA THR A 92 3.95 -8.74 -3.26
C THR A 92 3.15 -7.52 -3.75
N ILE A 93 1.89 -7.40 -3.31
CA ILE A 93 1.00 -6.29 -3.63
C ILE A 93 0.88 -5.40 -2.38
N PHE A 94 1.32 -4.15 -2.48
CA PHE A 94 1.41 -3.21 -1.36
C PHE A 94 0.52 -1.99 -1.62
N LEU A 95 -0.60 -1.88 -0.92
CA LEU A 95 -1.63 -0.86 -1.13
C LEU A 95 -1.69 0.11 0.05
N LEU A 96 -1.40 1.38 -0.21
CA LEU A 96 -1.30 2.43 0.82
C LEU A 96 -2.37 3.51 0.61
N ASP A 97 -3.46 3.44 1.39
CA ASP A 97 -4.48 4.48 1.50
C ASP A 97 -4.14 5.45 2.64
N CYS A 98 -3.06 6.20 2.43
CA CYS A 98 -2.57 7.19 3.38
C CYS A 98 -2.10 8.46 2.67
N CYS A 99 -2.09 9.57 3.41
CA CYS A 99 -1.45 10.80 2.94
C CYS A 99 0.07 10.60 2.82
N ARG A 100 0.71 11.42 1.98
CA ARG A 100 2.17 11.44 1.82
C ARG A 100 2.76 12.83 2.06
N LYS A 101 2.04 13.66 2.82
CA LYS A 101 2.43 15.02 3.13
C LYS A 101 3.04 15.09 4.51
N TYR A 102 4.26 15.61 4.59
CA TYR A 102 4.83 16.03 5.86
C TYR A 102 4.55 17.52 6.08
N HIS A 103 3.97 17.83 7.25
CA HIS A 103 3.86 19.19 7.73
C HIS A 103 4.56 19.28 9.07
N LEU A 104 5.76 19.84 9.10
CA LEU A 104 6.28 20.42 10.33
C LEU A 104 5.38 21.60 10.67
N ARG A 105 4.44 21.42 11.60
CA ARG A 105 3.99 22.56 12.40
C ARG A 105 5.16 22.89 13.32
N ASN A 106 5.94 23.91 12.97
CA ASN A 106 6.85 24.52 13.93
C ASN A 106 5.98 25.21 15.00
N PRO A 107 6.06 24.84 16.29
CA PRO A 107 5.25 25.47 17.35
C PRO A 107 5.64 26.92 17.64
N GLU A 108 6.77 27.40 17.12
CA GLU A 108 7.29 28.74 17.39
C GLU A 108 6.90 29.80 16.36
N VAL A 109 6.21 29.42 15.28
CA VAL A 109 5.74 30.38 14.28
C VAL A 109 4.22 30.48 14.37
N ASP A 110 3.77 31.50 15.09
CA ASP A 110 2.39 31.95 15.13
C ASP A 110 1.98 32.46 13.74
N VAL A 111 1.53 31.56 12.86
CA VAL A 111 1.06 31.95 11.51
C VAL A 111 -0.37 32.45 11.64
N ARG A 112 -0.49 33.71 12.04
CA ARG A 112 -1.73 34.48 12.00
C ARG A 112 -1.88 35.29 10.71
N ASP A 113 -1.02 35.06 9.72
CA ASP A 113 -1.01 35.83 8.46
C ASP A 113 -0.94 34.89 7.23
N PRO A 114 -1.98 34.85 6.37
CA PRO A 114 -1.99 34.05 5.15
C PRO A 114 -1.00 34.54 4.07
N ASP A 115 -0.43 35.73 4.20
CA ASP A 115 0.41 36.36 3.17
C ASP A 115 1.89 36.51 3.55
N ALA A 116 2.33 35.99 4.70
CA ALA A 116 3.73 36.04 5.12
C ALA A 116 4.62 35.00 4.41
N ARG A 117 4.82 35.17 3.10
CA ARG A 117 5.93 34.54 2.34
C ARG A 117 7.23 35.28 2.63
N GLY A 118 7.90 34.93 3.74
CA GLY A 118 9.23 35.43 4.06
C GLY A 118 10.33 34.81 3.17
N PRO A 119 11.32 35.60 2.71
CA PRO A 119 12.45 35.09 1.93
C PRO A 119 13.41 34.36 2.89
N GLY A 120 13.27 33.04 2.98
CA GLY A 120 14.05 32.20 3.89
C GLY A 120 13.51 30.78 4.08
N ALA A 121 12.32 30.45 3.57
CA ALA A 121 11.83 29.08 3.47
C ALA A 121 12.40 28.37 2.21
N SER A 122 13.72 28.29 2.14
CA SER A 122 14.45 27.31 1.34
C SER A 122 15.28 26.56 2.38
N ASP A 123 14.99 25.29 2.69
CA ASP A 123 15.20 24.21 1.76
C ASP A 123 13.97 23.31 1.65
N SER A 124 13.33 23.39 0.48
CA SER A 124 12.92 22.17 -0.19
C SER A 124 14.20 21.35 -0.43
N LYS A 125 14.67 20.62 0.59
CA LYS A 125 15.49 19.44 0.35
C LYS A 125 14.68 18.63 -0.64
N SER A 126 15.22 18.55 -1.85
CA SER A 126 14.71 17.75 -2.95
C SER A 126 13.95 16.56 -2.39
N VAL A 127 12.62 16.60 -2.49
CA VAL A 127 11.79 15.41 -2.27
C VAL A 127 12.14 14.52 -3.46
N GLY A 128 13.21 13.75 -3.31
CA GLY A 128 13.58 12.75 -4.27
C GLY A 128 12.38 11.84 -4.39
N LEU A 129 11.85 11.73 -5.60
CA LEU A 129 10.78 10.80 -5.94
C LEU A 129 11.33 9.38 -5.92
N LYS A 130 12.00 8.95 -4.84
CA LYS A 130 12.37 7.56 -4.69
C LYS A 130 11.07 6.79 -4.55
N ALA A 131 10.69 6.14 -5.63
CA ALA A 131 9.59 5.20 -5.62
C ALA A 131 9.93 4.11 -4.60
N MET A 132 8.94 3.71 -3.81
CA MET A 132 9.01 2.50 -3.03
C MET A 132 8.82 1.34 -4.00
N TYR A 133 9.82 0.46 -4.11
CA TYR A 133 9.79 -0.70 -5.00
C TYR A 133 10.71 -1.81 -4.48
N LYS A 134 10.45 -3.03 -4.95
CA LYS A 134 11.26 -4.23 -4.80
C LYS A 134 10.94 -5.16 -5.98
N ALA A 135 11.89 -5.96 -6.46
CA ALA A 135 11.60 -6.93 -7.52
C ALA A 135 10.48 -7.89 -7.09
N GLY A 136 9.55 -8.21 -8.00
CA GLY A 136 8.38 -9.03 -7.69
C GLY A 136 7.26 -8.29 -6.96
N SER A 137 7.33 -6.96 -6.84
CA SER A 137 6.31 -6.17 -6.14
C SER A 137 5.54 -5.19 -7.03
N LEU A 138 4.31 -4.91 -6.60
CA LEU A 138 3.50 -3.79 -7.04
C LEU A 138 3.14 -2.95 -5.81
N VAL A 139 3.45 -1.66 -5.85
CA VAL A 139 3.13 -0.70 -4.80
C VAL A 139 2.17 0.35 -5.36
N ALA A 140 1.00 0.49 -4.75
CA ALA A 140 0.02 1.52 -5.10
C ALA A 140 -0.23 2.46 -3.92
N PHE A 141 -0.17 3.76 -4.19
CA PHE A 141 -0.45 4.83 -3.25
C PHE A 141 -1.75 5.53 -3.64
N ALA A 142 -2.59 5.83 -2.66
CA ALA A 142 -3.82 6.59 -2.86
C ALA A 142 -3.59 8.01 -3.40
N CYS A 143 -2.39 8.57 -3.20
CA CYS A 143 -2.03 9.90 -3.68
C CYS A 143 -0.55 9.98 -4.09
N ALA A 144 -0.24 10.94 -4.96
CA ALA A 144 1.10 11.22 -5.43
C ALA A 144 2.00 11.69 -4.27
N PRO A 145 3.33 11.50 -4.38
CA PRO A 145 4.30 12.02 -3.41
C PRO A 145 4.04 13.49 -3.06
N GLY A 146 4.11 13.84 -1.77
CA GLY A 146 3.89 15.21 -1.28
C GLY A 146 2.43 15.71 -1.28
N THR A 147 1.46 14.88 -1.72
CA THR A 147 0.04 15.26 -1.76
C THR A 147 -0.78 14.61 -0.63
N ILE A 148 -2.04 15.05 -0.50
CA ILE A 148 -3.00 14.58 0.51
C ILE A 148 -4.00 13.66 -0.19
N ALA A 149 -4.29 12.51 0.42
CA ALA A 149 -5.42 11.67 0.04
C ALA A 149 -6.69 12.18 0.74
N SER A 150 -7.81 12.19 0.03
CA SER A 150 -9.11 12.53 0.60
C SER A 150 -9.54 11.48 1.62
N ASP A 151 -9.84 11.94 2.84
CA ASP A 151 -10.45 11.14 3.91
C ASP A 151 -11.92 10.78 3.62
N GLY A 152 -12.48 11.30 2.52
CA GLY A 152 -13.83 11.02 2.08
C GLY A 152 -14.86 11.69 2.98
N LYS A 153 -14.83 13.03 3.14
CA LYS A 153 -15.82 13.84 3.89
C LYS A 153 -17.24 13.25 3.89
N GLY A 154 -17.60 12.55 4.98
CA GLY A 154 -18.93 11.97 5.20
C GLY A 154 -19.18 10.57 4.61
N GLN A 155 -18.17 9.91 4.03
CA GLN A 155 -18.24 8.56 3.48
C GLN A 155 -17.53 7.53 4.39
N LYS A 156 -17.89 6.26 4.23
CA LYS A 156 -17.34 5.13 5.00
C LYS A 156 -15.86 4.87 4.69
N ASN A 157 -15.39 5.21 3.49
CA ASN A 157 -14.04 4.93 2.99
C ASN A 157 -13.42 6.17 2.33
N GLY A 158 -12.08 6.23 2.33
CA GLY A 158 -11.33 7.19 1.51
C GLY A 158 -11.54 6.95 0.01
N LEU A 159 -11.24 7.95 -0.81
CA LEU A 159 -11.58 7.93 -2.24
C LEU A 159 -10.88 6.80 -3.01
N PHE A 160 -9.62 6.52 -2.69
CA PHE A 160 -8.89 5.41 -3.29
C PHE A 160 -9.53 4.07 -2.96
N THR A 161 -9.81 3.81 -1.67
CA THR A 161 -10.46 2.58 -1.24
C THR A 161 -11.87 2.41 -1.80
N LYS A 162 -12.63 3.51 -1.95
CA LYS A 162 -13.95 3.49 -2.60
C LYS A 162 -13.84 2.88 -4.01
N HIS A 163 -13.04 3.50 -4.87
CA HIS A 163 -12.85 3.04 -6.25
C HIS A 163 -12.19 1.65 -6.32
N LEU A 164 -11.23 1.36 -5.43
CA LEU A 164 -10.63 0.03 -5.37
C LEU A 164 -11.66 -1.06 -5.07
N LEU A 165 -12.59 -0.83 -4.14
CA LEU A 165 -13.64 -1.81 -3.82
C LEU A 165 -14.62 -2.06 -4.98
N GLU A 166 -14.78 -1.10 -5.90
CA GLU A 166 -15.60 -1.25 -7.10
C GLU A 166 -14.94 -2.20 -8.13
N HIS A 167 -13.61 -2.21 -8.22
CA HIS A 167 -12.87 -2.97 -9.24
C HIS A 167 -12.13 -4.21 -8.71
N ILE A 168 -11.89 -4.35 -7.40
CA ILE A 168 -11.06 -5.45 -6.84
C ILE A 168 -11.65 -6.85 -7.10
N LYS A 169 -12.94 -6.93 -7.40
CA LYS A 169 -13.65 -8.19 -7.71
C LYS A 169 -13.80 -8.43 -9.21
N THR A 170 -13.22 -7.58 -10.06
CA THR A 170 -13.28 -7.79 -11.52
C THR A 170 -12.53 -9.08 -11.86
N LYS A 171 -13.23 -9.96 -12.57
CA LYS A 171 -12.72 -11.27 -12.92
C LYS A 171 -11.78 -11.18 -14.11
N ASN A 172 -10.68 -11.93 -14.05
CA ASN A 172 -9.72 -12.07 -15.15
C ASN A 172 -9.17 -10.74 -15.67
N GLU A 173 -9.08 -9.73 -14.80
CA GLU A 173 -8.46 -8.44 -15.11
C GLU A 173 -7.13 -8.31 -14.38
N ASP A 174 -6.09 -7.91 -15.12
CA ASP A 174 -4.78 -7.65 -14.55
C ASP A 174 -4.84 -6.52 -13.53
N ILE A 175 -4.14 -6.66 -12.41
CA ILE A 175 -4.14 -5.69 -11.32
C ILE A 175 -3.71 -4.29 -11.77
N GLN A 176 -2.82 -4.15 -12.76
CA GLN A 176 -2.43 -2.84 -13.26
C GLN A 176 -3.59 -2.18 -14.01
N MET A 177 -4.44 -2.95 -14.69
CA MET A 177 -5.66 -2.44 -15.31
C MET A 177 -6.69 -2.02 -14.27
N ILE A 178 -6.91 -2.84 -13.24
CA ILE A 178 -7.73 -2.50 -12.07
C ILE A 178 -7.27 -1.15 -11.47
N LEU A 179 -5.97 -1.00 -11.21
CA LEU A 179 -5.42 0.21 -10.60
C LEU A 179 -5.48 1.44 -11.53
N ARG A 180 -5.42 1.25 -12.85
CA ARG A 180 -5.64 2.32 -13.82
C ARG A 180 -7.08 2.83 -13.75
N ASP A 181 -8.06 1.94 -13.63
CA ASP A 181 -9.47 2.32 -13.52
C ASP A 181 -9.77 2.98 -12.16
N VAL A 182 -9.17 2.46 -11.08
CA VAL A 182 -9.17 3.14 -9.77
C VAL A 182 -8.60 4.55 -9.89
N ALA A 183 -7.46 4.73 -10.57
CA ALA A 183 -6.86 6.05 -10.77
C ALA A 183 -7.78 7.01 -11.56
N LYS A 184 -8.43 6.53 -12.63
CA LYS A 184 -9.41 7.32 -13.38
C LYS A 184 -10.56 7.79 -12.50
N GLY A 185 -11.16 6.88 -11.72
CA GLY A 185 -12.26 7.19 -10.81
C GLY A 185 -11.88 8.22 -9.74
N VAL A 186 -10.71 8.04 -9.11
CA VAL A 186 -10.18 8.97 -8.11
C VAL A 186 -9.92 10.36 -8.72
N ILE A 187 -9.28 10.44 -9.89
CA ILE A 187 -9.01 11.71 -10.57
C ILE A 187 -10.32 12.42 -10.93
N GLN A 188 -11.29 11.69 -11.48
CA GLN A 188 -12.57 12.25 -11.89
C GLN A 188 -13.35 12.82 -10.70
N GLU A 189 -13.51 12.04 -9.62
CA GLU A 189 -14.28 12.45 -8.44
C GLU A 189 -13.57 13.55 -7.63
N SER A 190 -12.24 13.51 -7.56
CA SER A 190 -11.45 14.55 -6.88
C SER A 190 -11.28 15.82 -7.70
N LYS A 191 -11.71 15.84 -8.97
CA LYS A 191 -11.43 16.92 -9.94
C LYS A 191 -9.92 17.18 -10.06
N SER A 192 -9.15 16.11 -10.25
CA SER A 192 -7.69 16.08 -10.36
C SER A 192 -6.92 16.57 -9.12
N LYS A 193 -7.58 16.67 -7.97
CA LYS A 193 -6.91 17.04 -6.70
C LYS A 193 -6.17 15.89 -6.04
N GLN A 194 -6.56 14.65 -6.34
CA GLN A 194 -5.92 13.43 -5.87
C GLN A 194 -5.57 12.57 -7.08
N ILE A 195 -4.30 12.20 -7.18
CA ILE A 195 -3.75 11.39 -8.27
C ILE A 195 -3.09 10.17 -7.62
N PRO A 196 -3.65 8.96 -7.75
CA PRO A 196 -2.98 7.74 -7.29
C PRO A 196 -1.67 7.51 -8.04
N PHE A 197 -0.70 6.89 -7.36
CA PHE A 197 0.62 6.59 -7.93
C PHE A 197 0.92 5.10 -7.79
N VAL A 198 1.40 4.47 -8.86
CA VAL A 198 1.74 3.04 -8.88
C VAL A 198 3.22 2.89 -9.26
N SER A 199 3.93 2.05 -8.53
CA SER A 199 5.26 1.55 -8.88
C SER A 199 5.18 0.04 -9.01
N ALA A 200 5.55 -0.51 -10.17
CA ALA A 200 5.51 -1.93 -10.45
C ALA A 200 6.88 -2.41 -10.92
N SER A 201 7.39 -3.44 -10.26
CA SER A 201 8.59 -4.18 -10.65
C SER A 201 8.26 -5.67 -10.73
N LEU A 202 7.14 -5.96 -11.40
CA LEU A 202 6.60 -7.31 -11.58
C LEU A 202 7.52 -8.14 -12.48
N LEU A 203 7.70 -9.41 -12.12
CA LEU A 203 8.48 -10.38 -12.90
C LEU A 203 7.60 -11.15 -13.89
N GLU A 204 6.32 -11.30 -13.54
CA GLU A 204 5.30 -11.99 -14.32
C GLU A 204 4.47 -11.01 -15.14
N ARG A 205 3.88 -11.49 -16.24
CA ARG A 205 3.14 -10.61 -17.16
C ARG A 205 1.78 -10.16 -16.64
N ASP A 206 1.00 -11.09 -16.06
CA ASP A 206 -0.38 -10.83 -15.65
C ASP A 206 -0.64 -11.33 -14.21
N ILE A 207 -1.21 -10.45 -13.38
CA ILE A 207 -1.58 -10.74 -11.98
C ILE A 207 -3.09 -10.53 -11.81
N TYR A 208 -3.82 -11.62 -11.57
CA TYR A 208 -5.27 -11.61 -11.40
C TYR A 208 -5.66 -11.80 -9.94
N LEU A 209 -6.26 -10.79 -9.32
CA LEU A 209 -6.79 -10.89 -7.94
C LEU A 209 -8.00 -11.82 -7.84
N CYS A 210 -8.83 -11.84 -8.89
CA CYS A 210 -9.98 -12.72 -9.01
C CYS A 210 -9.89 -13.47 -10.34
N SER A 211 -9.25 -14.65 -10.32
CA SER A 211 -9.34 -15.55 -11.47
C SER A 211 -10.62 -16.37 -11.35
N GLN A 212 -11.37 -16.52 -12.45
CA GLN A 212 -12.07 -17.79 -12.62
C GLN A 212 -10.96 -18.81 -12.83
N GLN A 213 -10.96 -19.93 -12.10
CA GLN A 213 -10.10 -21.06 -12.47
C GLN A 213 -10.49 -21.55 -13.88
N THR A 214 -10.01 -20.88 -14.92
CA THR A 214 -9.50 -21.61 -16.06
C THR A 214 -8.13 -22.06 -15.57
N LYS A 215 -7.95 -23.39 -15.45
CA LYS A 215 -6.61 -23.99 -15.44
C LYS A 215 -5.74 -23.17 -16.38
N ARG A 216 -4.65 -22.56 -15.92
CA ARG A 216 -3.63 -22.03 -16.82
C ARG A 216 -3.39 -23.15 -17.85
N PRO A 217 -3.66 -22.97 -19.16
CA PRO A 217 -3.16 -23.94 -20.10
C PRO A 217 -1.68 -23.63 -20.18
N HIS A 218 -0.88 -24.39 -19.44
CA HIS A 218 0.32 -25.00 -19.98
C HIS A 218 0.72 -26.15 -19.06
N LYS A 219 0.26 -27.34 -19.44
CA LYS A 219 1.14 -28.50 -19.27
C LYS A 219 2.31 -28.31 -20.25
N PRO A 220 3.56 -28.59 -19.83
CA PRO A 220 4.74 -28.61 -20.70
C PRO A 220 4.53 -29.29 -22.05
N GLU A 221 3.72 -30.36 -22.06
CA GLU A 221 3.30 -31.14 -23.23
C GLU A 221 2.72 -30.28 -24.37
N GLN A 222 2.09 -29.13 -24.06
CA GLN A 222 1.46 -28.26 -25.07
C GLN A 222 2.41 -27.22 -25.68
N LEU A 223 3.59 -27.00 -25.09
CA LEU A 223 4.61 -26.09 -25.62
C LEU A 223 5.58 -26.79 -26.58
N GLN A 224 5.72 -28.12 -26.46
CA GLN A 224 6.53 -28.96 -27.36
C GLN A 224 6.11 -28.83 -28.83
N GLY A 225 4.82 -28.62 -29.08
CA GLY A 225 4.29 -28.44 -30.44
C GLY A 225 4.58 -27.07 -31.07
N LEU A 226 4.92 -26.04 -30.28
CA LEU A 226 5.08 -24.66 -30.78
C LEU A 226 6.53 -24.20 -30.92
N LEU A 227 7.51 -24.84 -30.25
CA LEU A 227 8.88 -24.33 -30.19
C LEU A 227 9.99 -25.36 -30.46
N GLN A 228 9.67 -26.63 -30.77
CA GLN A 228 10.68 -27.70 -30.97
C GLN A 228 11.75 -27.77 -29.86
N ILE A 229 11.34 -27.62 -28.60
CA ILE A 229 12.24 -27.73 -27.44
C ILE A 229 12.23 -29.19 -26.96
N SER A 230 13.40 -29.74 -26.63
CA SER A 230 13.57 -31.15 -26.29
C SER A 230 13.06 -31.48 -24.88
N ASP A 231 12.65 -32.74 -24.66
CA ASP A 231 12.13 -33.23 -23.36
C ASP A 231 13.12 -33.05 -22.19
N GLN A 232 14.41 -32.87 -22.47
CA GLN A 232 15.45 -32.71 -21.45
C GLN A 232 15.44 -31.33 -20.77
N ASP A 233 14.80 -30.31 -21.37
CA ASP A 233 14.76 -28.95 -20.83
C ASP A 233 13.61 -28.72 -19.84
N LEU A 234 12.74 -29.71 -19.62
CA LEU A 234 11.48 -29.58 -18.86
C LEU A 234 11.54 -30.06 -17.40
N GLN A 235 12.70 -30.49 -16.91
CA GLN A 235 12.88 -30.93 -15.53
C GLN A 235 13.45 -29.82 -14.65
N LEU A 236 12.66 -28.79 -14.33
CA LEU A 236 12.92 -27.97 -13.14
C LEU A 236 11.61 -27.31 -12.64
N ASN A 237 11.29 -27.64 -11.39
CA ASN A 237 10.39 -26.94 -10.44
C ASN A 237 8.88 -27.21 -10.55
N GLU A 238 8.47 -28.40 -10.10
CA GLU A 238 7.15 -28.63 -9.50
C GLU A 238 7.30 -28.62 -7.98
N GLU A 239 7.09 -27.47 -7.32
CA GLU A 239 6.65 -27.41 -5.91
C GLU A 239 6.37 -25.95 -5.53
N ILE A 240 5.12 -25.52 -5.67
CA ILE A 240 4.67 -24.16 -5.32
C ILE A 240 3.27 -24.22 -4.72
N GLY A 241 3.18 -23.77 -3.47
CA GLY A 241 1.98 -23.71 -2.63
C GLY A 241 0.90 -22.80 -3.21
N ARG A 242 -0.36 -23.07 -2.86
CA ARG A 242 -1.52 -22.27 -3.25
C ARG A 242 -2.12 -21.58 -2.04
N GLY A 243 -1.72 -20.34 -1.82
CA GLY A 243 -2.35 -19.43 -0.86
C GLY A 243 -2.42 -17.99 -1.38
N ALA A 244 -3.51 -17.30 -1.06
CA ALA A 244 -3.60 -15.85 -1.17
C ALA A 244 -3.78 -15.32 0.25
N PHE A 245 -2.83 -14.53 0.75
CA PHE A 245 -2.84 -14.04 2.12
C PHE A 245 -2.82 -12.51 2.13
N GLY A 246 -3.72 -11.90 2.91
CA GLY A 246 -3.92 -10.46 2.96
C GLY A 246 -3.87 -9.91 4.38
N ILE A 247 -3.07 -8.87 4.65
CA ILE A 247 -3.31 -8.02 5.83
C ILE A 247 -4.17 -6.84 5.42
N VAL A 248 -5.19 -6.56 6.23
CA VAL A 248 -5.95 -5.30 6.16
C VAL A 248 -5.78 -4.52 7.46
N TYR A 249 -5.07 -3.40 7.37
CA TYR A 249 -4.88 -2.48 8.46
C TYR A 249 -5.73 -1.21 8.30
N ARG A 250 -6.44 -0.79 9.36
CA ARG A 250 -7.09 0.55 9.44
C ARG A 250 -6.77 1.17 10.80
N ALA A 251 -6.17 2.36 10.81
CA ALA A 251 -6.04 3.18 12.01
C ALA A 251 -7.02 4.37 11.98
N GLN A 252 -7.77 4.53 13.06
CA GLN A 252 -8.68 5.60 13.38
C GLN A 252 -8.04 6.45 14.50
N TRP A 253 -7.96 7.76 14.27
CA TRP A 253 -7.44 8.70 15.25
C TRP A 253 -8.53 9.04 16.27
N LEU A 254 -8.28 8.76 17.56
CA LEU A 254 -9.15 9.19 18.65
C LEU A 254 -8.76 10.60 19.08
N SER A 255 -9.43 11.61 18.55
CA SER A 255 -9.64 12.84 19.33
C SER A 255 -11.08 13.28 19.18
N GLN A 256 -11.91 12.96 20.17
CA GLN A 256 -13.06 13.78 20.55
C GLN A 256 -13.18 13.77 22.07
N HIS A 257 -13.49 14.95 22.62
CA HIS A 257 -13.81 15.29 24.01
C HIS A 257 -12.66 15.74 24.93
N HIS A 258 -12.13 16.95 24.68
CA HIS A 258 -11.87 17.89 25.78
C HIS A 258 -12.34 19.28 25.38
N THR A 259 -13.52 19.64 25.87
CA THR A 259 -13.95 21.03 26.01
C THR A 259 -13.02 21.68 27.04
N VAL A 260 -12.19 22.62 26.62
CA VAL A 260 -11.58 23.58 27.55
C VAL A 260 -12.20 24.93 27.24
N ALA A 261 -13.13 25.33 28.11
CA ALA A 261 -13.63 26.68 28.16
C ALA A 261 -12.44 27.62 28.42
N VAL A 262 -12.27 28.59 27.54
CA VAL A 262 -11.36 29.71 27.74
C VAL A 262 -12.09 30.74 28.60
N LYS A 263 -11.46 31.15 29.70
CA LYS A 263 -11.58 32.52 30.22
C LYS A 263 -10.50 33.36 29.57
#